data_AF-A0A8T7BKJ3-F1
#
_entry.id   AF-A0A8T7BKJ3-F1
#
_cell.length_a   1.000
_cell.length_b   1.000
_cell.length_c   1.000
_cell.angle_alpha   90.00
_cell.angle_beta   90.00
_cell.angle_gamma   90.00
#
_symmetry.space_group_name_H-M   'P 1'
#
loop_
_entity.id
_entity.type
_entity.pdbx_description
1 polymer ?
#
loop_
_entity_poly.entity_id
_entity_poly.type
_entity_poly.pdbx_seq_one_letter_code
_entity_poly.pdbx_strand_id
1 'polypeptide(L)'
;SVHDHPGHTKGADSYSFTTSVDDKDYSVLIVNMGTINSGVTVSGMPGYETITDDFRNTFNSQLELSPDIYVSAHAGHFDLHEKFSPGDEYDPERFVDPAGYLEKIKHYQKIFTDQLEGELATQ
;
A
#
# COMPACT_ATOMS: atom_id res chain seq x y z
N SER A 1 -12.38 -4.30 8.54
CA SER A 1 -12.09 -2.92 8.98
C SER A 1 -11.76 -2.07 7.78
N VAL A 2 -12.10 -0.78 7.86
CA VAL A 2 -11.65 0.25 6.91
C VAL A 2 -10.46 0.96 7.56
N HIS A 3 -9.46 1.31 6.75
CA HIS A 3 -8.28 2.05 7.18
C HIS A 3 -8.13 3.29 6.30
N ASP A 4 -8.23 4.47 6.90
CA ASP A 4 -7.99 5.73 6.20
C ASP A 4 -6.51 5.81 5.86
N HIS A 5 -6.18 5.74 4.57
CA HIS A 5 -4.80 5.78 4.06
C HIS A 5 -4.63 6.90 3.02
N PRO A 6 -4.82 8.17 3.43
CA PRO A 6 -4.73 9.33 2.55
C PRO A 6 -3.30 9.58 2.05
N GLY A 7 -3.17 10.50 1.10
CA GLY A 7 -1.90 10.88 0.47
C GLY A 7 -1.97 10.72 -1.04
N HIS A 8 -2.12 9.47 -1.53
CA HIS A 8 -2.35 9.22 -2.97
C HIS A 8 -3.59 9.97 -3.47
N THR A 9 -4.65 9.96 -2.67
CA THR A 9 -5.76 10.91 -2.73
C THR A 9 -6.17 11.26 -1.30
N LYS A 10 -7.02 12.28 -1.12
CA LYS A 10 -7.55 12.69 0.19
C LYS A 10 -8.39 11.64 0.91
N GLY A 11 -9.03 10.74 0.16
CA GLY A 11 -9.95 9.73 0.69
C GLY A 11 -9.57 8.34 0.19
N ALA A 12 -8.28 8.07 0.09
CA ALA A 12 -7.79 6.74 -0.23
C ALA A 12 -7.92 5.86 1.01
N ASP A 13 -8.50 4.66 0.82
CA ASP A 13 -8.77 3.72 1.90
C ASP A 13 -8.18 2.35 1.58
N SER A 14 -7.79 1.62 2.63
CA SER A 14 -7.58 0.18 2.57
C SER A 14 -8.68 -0.57 3.33
N TYR A 15 -8.84 -1.85 2.99
CA TYR A 15 -9.84 -2.71 3.62
C TYR A 15 -9.17 -3.98 4.12
N SER A 16 -9.39 -4.33 5.39
CA SER A 16 -8.98 -5.63 5.91
C SER A 16 -10.17 -6.46 6.36
N PHE A 17 -10.04 -7.77 6.25
CA PHE A 17 -11.03 -8.72 6.74
C PHE A 17 -10.37 -10.08 6.97
N THR A 18 -11.08 -10.97 7.66
CA THR A 18 -10.68 -12.37 7.80
C THR A 18 -11.58 -13.22 6.93
N THR A 19 -11.00 -14.20 6.24
CA THR A 19 -11.75 -15.21 5.48
C THR A 19 -11.19 -16.59 5.79
N SER A 20 -12.04 -17.62 5.74
CA SER A 20 -11.65 -19.00 6.02
C SER A 20 -11.67 -19.82 4.73
N VAL A 21 -10.65 -20.65 4.53
CA VAL A 21 -10.55 -21.63 3.42
C VAL A 21 -10.07 -22.93 4.04
N ASP A 22 -10.80 -24.03 3.83
CA ASP A 22 -10.46 -25.37 4.33
C ASP A 22 -10.05 -25.37 5.83
N ASP A 23 -10.89 -24.74 6.67
CA ASP A 23 -10.68 -24.58 8.11
C ASP A 23 -9.43 -23.77 8.54
N LYS A 24 -8.78 -23.06 7.61
CA LYS A 24 -7.70 -22.10 7.88
C LYS A 24 -8.19 -20.66 7.68
N ASP A 25 -7.99 -19.83 8.68
CA ASP A 25 -8.27 -18.39 8.62
C ASP A 25 -7.09 -17.63 8.01
N TYR A 26 -7.40 -16.66 7.14
CA TYR A 26 -6.44 -15.72 6.56
C TYR A 26 -6.87 -14.30 6.89
N SER A 27 -5.95 -13.51 7.42
CA SER A 27 -6.07 -12.06 7.45
C SER A 27 -5.71 -11.47 6.08
N VAL A 28 -6.69 -10.83 5.44
CA VAL A 28 -6.57 -10.26 4.10
C VAL A 28 -6.55 -8.75 4.19
N LEU A 29 -5.65 -8.12 3.43
CA LEU A 29 -5.60 -6.67 3.24
C LEU A 29 -5.69 -6.33 1.75
N ILE A 30 -6.71 -5.56 1.39
CA ILE A 30 -6.78 -4.86 0.10
C ILE A 30 -6.18 -3.47 0.34
N VAL A 31 -4.90 -3.30 -0.01
CA VAL A 31 -4.14 -2.10 0.30
C VAL A 31 -4.17 -1.08 -0.83
N ASN A 32 -4.50 0.17 -0.51
CA ASN A 32 -4.16 1.30 -1.34
C ASN A 32 -2.70 1.72 -1.06
N MET A 33 -1.79 1.42 -1.99
CA MET A 33 -0.37 1.74 -1.83
C MET A 33 -0.15 3.26 -1.79
N GLY A 34 0.76 3.72 -0.93
CA GLY A 34 1.17 5.13 -0.83
C GLY A 34 2.05 5.59 -2.00
N THR A 35 1.59 5.44 -3.24
CA THR A 35 2.33 5.88 -4.44
C THR A 35 2.14 7.37 -4.71
N ILE A 36 3.17 8.00 -5.26
CA ILE A 36 3.13 9.40 -5.70
C ILE A 36 2.99 9.43 -7.22
N ASN A 37 1.97 10.12 -7.71
CA ASN A 37 1.77 10.30 -9.15
C ASN A 37 2.75 11.36 -9.70
N SER A 38 3.15 11.21 -10.96
CA SER A 38 3.99 12.18 -11.64
C SER A 38 3.42 13.60 -11.56
N GLY A 39 4.24 14.55 -11.11
CA GLY A 39 3.87 15.96 -10.99
C GLY A 39 3.17 16.35 -9.67
N VAL A 40 2.98 15.40 -8.74
CA VAL A 40 2.54 15.72 -7.38
C VAL A 40 3.71 16.27 -6.56
N THR A 41 3.48 17.36 -5.82
CA THR A 41 4.40 17.92 -4.84
C THR A 41 3.95 17.50 -3.44
N VAL A 42 4.79 16.77 -2.72
CA VAL A 42 4.44 16.16 -1.42
C VAL A 42 4.84 17.00 -0.21
N SER A 43 5.60 18.06 -0.39
CA SER A 43 5.92 19.11 0.60
C SER A 43 4.79 20.12 0.83
N GLY A 44 3.62 19.88 0.23
CA GLY A 44 2.45 20.75 0.26
C GLY A 44 2.13 21.30 -1.13
N MET A 45 0.87 21.20 -1.54
CA MET A 45 0.42 21.71 -2.84
C MET A 45 -0.95 22.39 -2.77
N PRO A 46 -1.26 23.35 -3.67
CA PRO A 46 -2.56 23.99 -3.71
C PRO A 46 -3.69 22.97 -3.79
N GLY A 47 -4.68 23.12 -2.90
CA GLY A 47 -5.82 22.21 -2.83
C GLY A 47 -5.54 20.91 -2.08
N TYR A 48 -4.31 20.63 -1.62
CA TYR A 48 -4.01 19.52 -0.73
C TYR A 48 -2.84 19.84 0.23
N GLU A 49 -3.06 20.80 1.12
CA GLU A 49 -2.04 21.31 2.04
C GLU A 49 -1.54 20.28 3.05
N THR A 50 -2.37 19.30 3.45
CA THR A 50 -2.03 18.26 4.44
C THR A 50 -1.35 17.03 3.84
N ILE A 51 -1.04 17.03 2.54
CA ILE A 51 -0.54 15.84 1.81
C ILE A 51 0.69 15.20 2.46
N THR A 52 1.61 16.00 3.01
CA THR A 52 2.82 15.49 3.68
C THR A 52 2.47 14.63 4.89
N ASP A 53 1.59 15.14 5.75
CA ASP A 53 1.22 14.46 6.99
C ASP A 53 0.31 13.27 6.71
N ASP A 54 -0.53 13.36 5.69
CA ASP A 54 -1.37 12.24 5.23
C ASP A 54 -0.51 11.05 4.76
N PHE A 55 0.52 11.29 3.92
CA PHE A 55 1.45 10.22 3.55
C PHE A 55 2.19 9.63 4.76
N ARG A 56 2.69 10.47 5.68
CA ARG A 56 3.38 10.00 6.90
C ARG A 56 2.48 9.12 7.76
N ASN A 57 1.25 9.56 8.00
CA ASN A 57 0.27 8.81 8.79
C ASN A 57 -0.09 7.49 8.11
N THR A 58 -0.27 7.51 6.79
CA THR A 58 -0.52 6.30 5.99
C THR A 58 0.62 5.30 6.12
N PHE A 59 1.89 5.70 5.96
CA PHE A 59 3.00 4.77 6.09
C PHE A 59 3.15 4.23 7.51
N ASN A 60 2.94 5.07 8.53
CA ASN A 60 2.97 4.62 9.94
C ASN A 60 1.88 3.56 10.18
N SER A 61 0.64 3.83 9.77
CA SER A 61 -0.47 2.88 9.86
C SER A 61 -0.18 1.58 9.10
N GLN A 62 0.29 1.68 7.86
CA GLN A 62 0.61 0.51 7.03
C GLN A 62 1.73 -0.36 7.61
N LEU A 63 2.73 0.25 8.27
CA LEU A 63 3.82 -0.49 8.95
C LEU A 63 3.36 -1.24 10.20
N GLU A 64 2.23 -0.87 10.80
CA GLU A 64 1.65 -1.56 11.96
C GLU A 64 0.78 -2.76 11.54
N LEU A 65 0.37 -2.83 10.28
CA LEU A 65 -0.41 -3.94 9.73
C LEU A 65 0.48 -5.15 9.40
N SER A 66 -0.05 -6.34 9.62
CA SER A 66 0.63 -7.62 9.34
C SER A 66 -0.34 -8.64 8.74
N PRO A 67 -0.85 -8.40 7.51
CA PRO A 67 -1.75 -9.35 6.85
C PRO A 67 -1.00 -10.60 6.41
N ASP A 68 -1.70 -11.74 6.42
CA ASP A 68 -1.21 -12.96 5.77
C ASP A 68 -1.18 -12.75 4.26
N ILE A 69 -2.29 -12.26 3.70
CA ILE A 69 -2.49 -12.03 2.27
C ILE A 69 -2.69 -10.54 2.02
N TYR A 70 -1.98 -9.98 1.04
CA TYR A 70 -2.25 -8.63 0.54
C TYR A 70 -2.45 -8.61 -0.98
N VAL A 71 -3.38 -7.75 -1.40
CA VAL A 71 -3.59 -7.38 -2.81
C VAL A 71 -3.76 -5.87 -2.90
N SER A 72 -3.72 -5.31 -4.10
CA SER A 72 -3.85 -3.86 -4.29
C SER A 72 -4.63 -3.52 -5.57
N ALA A 73 -4.92 -2.23 -5.76
CA ALA A 73 -5.60 -1.70 -6.95
C ALA A 73 -4.85 -1.99 -8.27
N HIS A 74 -3.54 -2.22 -8.22
CA HIS A 74 -2.72 -2.55 -9.39
C HIS A 74 -1.96 -3.87 -9.21
N ALA A 75 -1.98 -4.72 -10.24
CA ALA A 75 -1.35 -6.03 -10.28
C ALA A 75 0.14 -6.04 -9.89
N GLY A 76 0.89 -5.02 -10.34
CA GLY A 76 2.33 -4.90 -10.06
C GLY A 76 2.67 -4.54 -8.61
N HIS A 77 1.71 -4.08 -7.81
CA HIS A 77 1.97 -3.77 -6.40
C HIS A 77 2.10 -5.02 -5.53
N PHE A 78 1.54 -6.16 -5.96
CA PHE A 78 1.58 -7.43 -5.23
C PHE A 78 2.12 -8.58 -6.09
N ASP A 79 2.79 -8.24 -7.19
CA ASP A 79 3.49 -9.15 -8.10
C ASP A 79 2.59 -10.25 -8.69
N LEU A 80 1.36 -9.89 -9.05
CA LEU A 80 0.33 -10.82 -9.55
C LEU A 80 0.87 -11.72 -10.67
N HIS A 81 1.58 -11.15 -11.65
CA HIS A 81 2.03 -11.88 -12.83
C HIS A 81 3.26 -12.76 -12.58
N GLU A 82 3.93 -12.60 -11.44
CA GLU A 82 4.98 -13.52 -10.98
C GLU A 82 4.35 -14.68 -10.18
N LYS A 83 3.27 -14.39 -9.45
CA LYS A 83 2.57 -15.35 -8.59
C LYS A 83 1.56 -16.21 -9.34
N PHE A 84 0.89 -15.69 -10.36
CA PHE A 84 -0.26 -16.28 -11.02
C PHE A 84 -0.22 -16.15 -12.54
N SER A 85 -0.64 -17.22 -13.24
CA SER A 85 -0.90 -17.26 -14.67
C SER A 85 -2.34 -17.72 -14.98
N PRO A 86 -2.95 -17.24 -16.09
CA PRO A 86 -4.27 -17.73 -16.50
C PRO A 86 -4.29 -19.25 -16.68
N GLY A 87 -5.17 -19.93 -15.94
CA GLY A 87 -5.30 -21.39 -15.95
C GLY A 87 -4.74 -22.08 -14.72
N ASP A 88 -4.01 -21.37 -13.85
CA ASP A 88 -3.58 -21.90 -12.56
C ASP A 88 -4.78 -22.28 -11.69
N GLU A 89 -4.65 -23.38 -10.94
CA GLU A 89 -5.65 -23.80 -9.96
C GLU A 89 -5.75 -22.82 -8.79
N TYR A 90 -6.89 -22.86 -8.10
CA TYR A 90 -7.11 -22.09 -6.88
C TYR A 90 -6.11 -22.52 -5.79
N ASP A 91 -5.34 -21.56 -5.30
CA ASP A 91 -4.37 -21.74 -4.22
C ASP A 91 -4.24 -20.41 -3.46
N PRO A 92 -4.79 -20.30 -2.23
CA PRO A 92 -4.65 -19.09 -1.42
C PRO A 92 -3.21 -18.89 -0.89
N GLU A 93 -2.43 -19.97 -0.72
CA GLU A 93 -1.05 -19.89 -0.21
C GLU A 93 -0.15 -19.09 -1.16
N ARG A 94 -0.47 -19.11 -2.47
CA ARG A 94 0.19 -18.30 -3.51
C ARG A 94 0.29 -16.81 -3.16
N PHE A 95 -0.69 -16.28 -2.43
CA PHE A 95 -0.73 -14.85 -2.07
C PHE A 95 -0.42 -14.58 -0.60
N VAL A 96 -0.04 -15.62 0.17
CA VAL A 96 0.47 -15.44 1.54
C VAL A 96 1.87 -14.86 1.44
N ASP A 97 2.00 -13.56 1.73
CA ASP A 97 3.24 -12.81 1.50
C ASP A 97 3.37 -11.60 2.44
N PRO A 98 3.44 -11.80 3.77
CA PRO A 98 3.63 -10.72 4.74
C PRO A 98 4.97 -9.99 4.54
N ALA A 99 5.99 -10.71 4.06
CA ALA A 99 7.30 -10.13 3.80
C ALA A 99 7.29 -9.18 2.60
N GLY A 100 6.66 -9.59 1.49
CA GLY A 100 6.49 -8.75 0.31
C GLY A 100 5.62 -7.54 0.59
N TYR A 101 4.59 -7.67 1.43
CA TYR A 101 3.83 -6.50 1.91
C TYR A 101 4.76 -5.48 2.57
N LEU A 102 5.53 -5.90 3.58
CA LEU A 102 6.43 -5.01 4.30
C LEU A 102 7.51 -4.40 3.39
N GLU A 103 8.01 -5.16 2.42
CA GLU A 103 8.96 -4.68 1.42
C GLU A 103 8.35 -3.55 0.57
N LYS A 104 7.15 -3.74 0.03
CA LYS A 104 6.47 -2.72 -0.81
C LYS A 104 6.16 -1.45 0.00
N ILE A 105 5.72 -1.57 1.26
CA ILE A 105 5.49 -0.40 2.12
C ILE A 105 6.79 0.38 2.33
N LYS A 106 7.89 -0.30 2.68
CA LYS A 106 9.20 0.36 2.86
C LYS A 106 9.71 0.98 1.57
N HIS A 107 9.50 0.33 0.43
CA HIS A 107 9.89 0.84 -0.87
C HIS A 107 9.19 2.17 -1.18
N TYR A 108 7.86 2.23 -1.06
CA TYR A 108 7.11 3.46 -1.31
C TYR A 108 7.35 4.54 -0.25
N GLN A 109 7.55 4.16 1.02
CA GLN A 109 7.93 5.11 2.08
C GLN A 109 9.29 5.77 1.78
N LYS A 110 10.24 5.00 1.23
CA LYS A 110 11.53 5.54 0.81
C LYS A 110 11.36 6.54 -0.34
N ILE A 111 10.60 6.18 -1.37
CA ILE A 111 10.31 7.08 -2.51
C ILE A 111 9.71 8.40 -2.01
N PHE A 112 8.73 8.33 -1.10
CA PHE A 112 8.13 9.52 -0.50
C PHE A 112 9.14 10.37 0.27
N THR A 113 9.96 9.75 1.12
CA THR A 113 10.99 10.46 1.89
C THR A 113 12.00 11.14 0.97
N ASP A 114 12.53 10.41 -0.01
CA ASP A 114 13.50 10.93 -0.99
C ASP A 114 12.93 12.12 -1.77
N GLN A 115 11.66 12.03 -2.20
CA GLN A 115 11.01 13.12 -2.92
C GLN A 115 10.78 14.34 -2.01
N LEU A 116 10.30 14.13 -0.78
CA LEU A 116 10.05 15.21 0.18
C LEU A 116 11.35 15.96 0.51
N GLU A 117 12.44 15.24 0.76
CA GLU A 117 13.76 15.84 1.00
C GLU A 117 14.24 16.64 -0.21
N GLY A 118 14.07 16.09 -1.42
CA GLY A 118 14.42 16.78 -2.66
C GLY A 118 13.63 18.08 -2.87
N GLU A 119 12.32 18.06 -2.61
CA GLU A 119 11.48 19.25 -2.72
C GLU A 119 11.89 20.33 -1.70
N LEU A 120 12.08 19.95 -0.43
CA LEU A 120 12.47 20.88 0.64
C LEU A 120 13.87 21.48 0.44
N ALA A 121 14.79 20.77 -0.22
CA ALA A 121 16.11 21.30 -0.54
C ALA A 121 16.10 22.33 -1.70
N THR A 122 15.00 22.44 -2.44
CA THR A 122 14.86 23.36 -3.59
C THR A 122 13.96 24.56 -3.32
N GLN A 123 13.36 24.64 -2.13
CA GLN A 123 12.60 25.80 -1.64
C GLN A 123 13.53 26.83 -0.99
#